data_AF-A0A9Y1BRC3-F1
#
_entry.id   AF-A0A9Y1BRC3-F1
#
_cell.length_a   1.000
_cell.length_b   1.000
_cell.length_c   1.000
_cell.angle_alpha   90.00
_cell.angle_beta   90.00
_cell.angle_gamma   90.00
#
_symmetry.space_group_name_H-M   'P 1'
#
loop_
_entity.id
_entity.type
_entity.pdbx_description
1 polymer ?
#
loop_
_entity_poly.entity_id
_entity_poly.type
_entity_poly.pdbx_seq_one_letter_code
_entity_poly.pdbx_strand_id
1 'polypeptide(L)'
;MQGGVHLLSGLVLASLGKKKDFKVSVTFGAIIPDIDIFIAALAYLFIGEKAVILHRSFTHSMFSISILSLLIYILGLTIKKYFPDKKISKMDFRSISIGIGIGMLTHVILDLFYLVKVAIFWPFSFTFIGWPLVTDLQLSVLALKILQTTDFMTDIFFFILPLTIISFKQDKCKYFRKLLIPYIIIDLLFTIIFIFVAFFIPLSYNDFLVYLYYPGTFFLLFSIFSPLIFKEVIKEFKFDNFIIVIIVALFIFSQLLFSLFLL
;
A
#
# COMPACT_ATOMS: atom_id res chain seq x y z
N MET A 1 3.03 -2.33 8.11
CA MET A 1 2.38 -1.70 6.94
C MET A 1 2.93 -2.35 5.69
N GLN A 2 2.09 -2.93 4.83
CA GLN A 2 2.54 -3.67 3.64
C GLN A 2 2.20 -2.94 2.34
N GLY A 3 2.41 -1.62 2.32
CA GLY A 3 1.99 -0.75 1.22
C GLY A 3 2.39 -1.28 -0.16
N GLY A 4 3.62 -1.79 -0.28
CA GLY A 4 4.16 -2.35 -1.50
C GLY A 4 3.53 -3.67 -1.92
N VAL A 5 3.15 -4.52 -0.97
CA VAL A 5 2.39 -5.76 -1.25
C VAL A 5 1.01 -5.40 -1.78
N HIS A 6 0.32 -4.46 -1.15
CA HIS A 6 -0.99 -4.01 -1.62
C HIS A 6 -0.90 -3.36 -2.99
N LEU A 7 0.06 -2.47 -3.20
CA LEU A 7 0.32 -1.84 -4.49
C LEU A 7 0.69 -2.87 -5.58
N LEU A 8 1.49 -3.89 -5.25
CA LEU A 8 1.77 -5.01 -6.14
C LEU A 8 0.50 -5.75 -6.53
N SER A 9 -0.38 -6.08 -5.56
CA SER A 9 -1.67 -6.71 -5.84
C SER A 9 -2.51 -5.87 -6.81
N GLY A 10 -2.49 -4.55 -6.65
CA GLY A 10 -3.10 -3.60 -7.56
C GLY A 10 -2.49 -3.61 -8.97
N LEU A 11 -1.18 -3.83 -9.11
CA LEU A 11 -0.52 -4.02 -10.41
C LEU A 11 -0.93 -5.35 -11.07
N VAL A 12 -1.06 -6.42 -10.28
CA VAL A 12 -1.54 -7.71 -10.79
C VAL A 12 -2.92 -7.53 -11.40
N LEU A 13 -3.83 -6.90 -10.68
CA LEU A 13 -5.19 -6.64 -11.15
C LEU A 13 -5.21 -5.67 -12.33
N ALA A 14 -4.35 -4.66 -12.34
CA ALA A 14 -4.17 -3.78 -13.49
C ALA A 14 -3.73 -4.55 -14.74
N SER A 15 -2.90 -5.58 -14.60
CA SER A 15 -2.46 -6.42 -15.73
C SER A 15 -3.61 -7.21 -16.38
N LEU A 16 -4.64 -7.55 -15.59
CA LEU A 16 -5.85 -8.24 -16.05
C LEU A 16 -6.86 -7.29 -16.72
N GLY A 17 -6.79 -6.00 -16.39
CA GLY A 17 -7.69 -4.98 -16.92
C GLY A 17 -7.32 -4.52 -18.34
N LYS A 18 -8.33 -4.27 -19.19
CA LYS A 18 -8.10 -3.72 -20.54
C LYS A 18 -8.10 -2.19 -20.57
N LYS A 19 -8.86 -1.54 -19.68
CA LYS A 19 -9.10 -0.09 -19.71
C LYS A 19 -8.04 0.66 -18.92
N LYS A 20 -7.44 1.68 -19.55
CA LYS A 20 -6.38 2.52 -18.96
C LYS A 20 -6.77 3.12 -17.62
N ASP A 21 -7.99 3.67 -17.51
CA ASP A 21 -8.46 4.28 -16.27
C ASP A 21 -8.73 3.25 -15.17
N PHE A 22 -9.18 2.03 -15.52
CA PHE A 22 -9.28 0.92 -14.57
C PHE A 22 -7.91 0.55 -14.00
N LYS A 23 -6.89 0.42 -14.85
CA LYS A 23 -5.54 0.03 -14.41
C LYS A 23 -4.98 0.97 -13.35
N VAL A 24 -5.03 2.27 -13.61
CA VAL A 24 -4.51 3.26 -12.65
C VAL A 24 -5.34 3.27 -11.37
N SER A 25 -6.67 3.21 -11.49
CA SER A 25 -7.56 3.26 -10.34
C SER A 25 -7.53 2.01 -9.48
N VAL A 26 -7.35 0.81 -10.03
CA VAL A 26 -7.22 -0.42 -9.23
C VAL A 26 -5.89 -0.46 -8.47
N THR A 27 -4.81 0.03 -9.07
CA THR A 27 -3.53 0.18 -8.36
C THR A 27 -3.61 1.24 -7.27
N PHE A 28 -4.21 2.40 -7.55
CA PHE A 28 -4.41 3.45 -6.55
C PHE A 28 -5.37 3.01 -5.44
N GLY A 29 -6.46 2.32 -5.78
CA GLY A 29 -7.42 1.79 -4.82
C GLY A 29 -6.79 0.83 -3.82
N ALA A 30 -5.78 0.07 -4.23
CA ALA A 30 -5.08 -0.87 -3.35
C ALA A 30 -4.26 -0.20 -2.24
N ILE A 31 -3.96 1.10 -2.32
CA ILE A 31 -3.25 1.83 -1.25
C ILE A 31 -4.14 2.85 -0.52
N ILE A 32 -5.40 3.03 -0.96
CA ILE A 32 -6.31 3.97 -0.31
C ILE A 32 -6.57 3.63 1.16
N PRO A 33 -6.78 2.36 1.56
CA PRO A 33 -7.09 2.08 2.96
C PRO A 33 -6.01 2.56 3.92
N ASP A 34 -4.75 2.39 3.54
CA ASP A 34 -3.55 2.84 4.27
C ASP A 34 -3.43 4.36 4.46
N ILE A 35 -4.20 5.18 3.74
CA ILE A 35 -4.20 6.64 3.94
C ILE A 35 -4.67 7.01 5.35
N ASP A 36 -5.50 6.18 5.97
CA ASP A 36 -5.94 6.44 7.34
C ASP A 36 -4.85 6.25 8.40
N ILE A 37 -3.66 5.73 8.05
CA ILE A 37 -2.50 5.71 8.95
C ILE A 37 -2.11 7.11 9.37
N PHE A 38 -2.21 8.11 8.49
CA PHE A 38 -1.93 9.49 8.88
C PHE A 38 -2.90 9.97 9.97
N ILE A 39 -4.18 9.64 9.79
CA ILE A 39 -5.22 10.01 10.74
C ILE A 39 -5.02 9.25 12.05
N ALA A 40 -4.68 7.97 12.00
CA ALA A 40 -4.42 7.15 13.17
C ALA A 40 -3.15 7.56 13.92
N ALA A 41 -2.05 7.87 13.21
CA ALA A 41 -0.80 8.35 13.80
C ALA A 41 -1.02 9.71 14.50
N LEU A 42 -1.77 10.61 13.88
CA LEU A 42 -2.16 11.88 14.50
C LEU A 42 -3.07 11.65 15.71
N ALA A 43 -4.10 10.82 15.57
CA ALA A 43 -5.01 10.50 16.66
C ALA A 43 -4.30 9.83 17.84
N TYR A 44 -3.27 9.03 17.58
CA TYR A 44 -2.47 8.37 18.62
C TYR A 44 -1.87 9.39 19.61
N LEU A 45 -1.52 10.60 19.16
CA LEU A 45 -1.04 11.66 20.05
C LEU A 45 -2.07 12.11 21.09
N PHE A 46 -3.35 11.93 20.81
CA PHE A 46 -4.45 12.43 21.64
C PHE A 46 -5.15 11.31 22.41
N ILE A 47 -5.31 10.14 21.81
CA ILE A 47 -6.10 9.02 22.36
C ILE A 47 -5.31 7.71 22.52
N GLY A 48 -3.99 7.74 22.28
CA GLY A 48 -3.09 6.59 22.44
C GLY A 48 -3.49 5.39 21.58
N GLU A 49 -3.33 4.19 22.13
CA GLU A 49 -3.55 2.91 21.44
C GLU A 49 -4.95 2.75 20.83
N LYS A 50 -5.96 3.47 21.35
CA LYS A 50 -7.31 3.46 20.77
C LYS A 50 -7.35 3.96 19.34
N ALA A 51 -6.37 4.78 18.92
CA ALA A 51 -6.26 5.26 17.55
C ALA A 51 -6.07 4.13 16.52
N VAL A 52 -5.54 2.97 16.93
CA VAL A 52 -5.37 1.81 16.05
C VAL A 52 -6.71 1.30 15.49
N ILE A 53 -7.81 1.51 16.23
CA ILE A 53 -9.16 1.15 15.77
C ILE A 53 -9.54 1.95 14.51
N LEU A 54 -9.07 3.20 14.39
CA LEU A 54 -9.37 4.07 13.25
C LEU A 54 -8.77 3.51 11.96
N HIS A 55 -7.51 3.04 12.03
CA HIS A 55 -6.76 2.49 10.90
C HIS A 55 -7.31 1.15 10.36
N ARG A 56 -8.27 0.51 11.04
CA ARG A 56 -8.70 -0.88 10.73
C ARG A 56 -10.20 -1.07 10.63
N SER A 57 -10.94 0.05 10.58
CA SER A 57 -12.40 0.05 10.57
C SER A 57 -12.95 0.73 9.33
N PHE A 58 -13.02 2.07 9.34
CA PHE A 58 -13.69 2.85 8.30
C PHE A 58 -13.25 2.45 6.88
N THR A 59 -11.96 2.59 6.57
CA THR A 59 -11.41 2.38 5.22
C THR A 59 -11.36 0.91 4.79
N HIS A 60 -11.34 -0.01 5.75
CA HIS A 60 -11.26 -1.45 5.54
C HIS A 60 -12.64 -2.14 5.51
N SER A 61 -13.71 -1.36 5.56
CA SER A 61 -15.07 -1.88 5.57
C SER A 61 -15.68 -1.99 4.17
N MET A 62 -16.45 -3.06 3.96
CA MET A 62 -17.19 -3.26 2.72
C MET A 62 -18.17 -2.12 2.44
N PHE A 63 -18.74 -1.54 3.50
CA PHE A 63 -19.64 -0.40 3.42
C PHE A 63 -18.93 0.84 2.85
N SER A 64 -17.80 1.24 3.42
CA SER A 64 -17.05 2.41 2.94
C SER A 64 -16.50 2.22 1.54
N ILE A 65 -16.01 1.02 1.20
CA ILE A 65 -15.56 0.69 -0.16
C ILE A 65 -16.69 0.90 -1.16
N SER A 66 -17.89 0.39 -0.85
CA SER A 66 -19.07 0.49 -1.70
C SER A 66 -19.53 1.94 -1.87
N ILE A 67 -19.58 2.70 -0.77
CA ILE A 67 -19.96 4.12 -0.79
C ILE A 67 -18.95 4.93 -1.60
N LEU A 68 -17.65 4.79 -1.34
CA LEU A 68 -16.63 5.56 -2.05
C LEU A 68 -16.68 5.26 -3.55
N SER A 69 -16.81 3.98 -3.92
CA SER A 69 -16.95 3.58 -5.32
C SER A 69 -18.18 4.22 -5.97
N LEU A 70 -19.34 4.21 -5.29
CA LEU A 70 -20.57 4.84 -5.77
C LEU A 70 -20.43 6.36 -5.90
N LEU A 71 -19.83 7.03 -4.91
CA LEU A 71 -19.61 8.47 -4.92
C LEU A 71 -18.72 8.90 -6.09
N ILE A 72 -17.64 8.15 -6.37
CA ILE A 72 -16.77 8.39 -7.53
C ILE A 72 -17.56 8.28 -8.84
N TYR A 73 -18.44 7.29 -8.96
CA TYR A 73 -19.26 7.12 -10.15
C TYR A 73 -20.25 8.27 -10.34
N ILE A 74 -20.98 8.65 -9.27
CA ILE A 74 -21.93 9.77 -9.28
C ILE A 74 -21.20 11.09 -9.61
N LEU A 75 -20.05 11.34 -8.97
CA LEU A 75 -19.21 12.50 -9.26
C LEU A 75 -18.83 12.55 -10.74
N GLY A 76 -18.48 11.40 -11.33
CA GLY A 76 -18.20 11.28 -12.75
C GLY A 76 -19.35 11.67 -13.66
N LEU A 77 -20.57 11.23 -13.33
CA LEU A 77 -21.79 11.62 -14.06
C LEU A 77 -22.04 13.13 -13.95
N THR A 78 -21.88 13.69 -12.75
CA THR A 78 -22.02 15.12 -12.49
C THR A 78 -20.99 15.93 -13.28
N ILE A 79 -19.72 15.53 -13.29
CA ILE A 79 -18.67 16.19 -14.06
C ILE A 79 -18.97 16.16 -15.56
N LYS A 80 -19.43 15.02 -16.08
CA LYS A 80 -19.81 14.89 -17.50
C LYS A 80 -20.98 15.81 -17.87
N LYS A 81 -21.95 15.97 -16.98
CA LYS A 81 -23.13 16.82 -17.21
C LYS A 81 -22.79 18.31 -17.16
N TYR A 82 -22.05 18.75 -16.15
CA TYR A 82 -21.83 20.18 -15.88
C TYR A 82 -20.52 20.74 -16.46
N PHE A 83 -19.55 19.88 -16.79
CA PHE A 83 -18.24 20.28 -17.31
C PHE A 83 -17.82 19.44 -18.54
N PRO A 84 -18.64 19.34 -19.59
CA PRO A 84 -18.41 18.43 -20.71
C PRO A 84 -17.09 18.70 -21.45
N ASP A 85 -16.62 19.94 -21.50
CA ASP A 85 -15.41 20.30 -22.26
C ASP A 85 -14.10 20.06 -21.51
N LYS A 86 -14.15 19.76 -20.20
CA LYS A 86 -12.94 19.55 -19.40
C LYS A 86 -12.34 18.18 -19.69
N LYS A 87 -11.00 18.06 -19.75
CA LYS A 87 -10.31 16.78 -19.97
C LYS A 87 -10.77 15.66 -19.02
N ILE A 88 -11.12 16.00 -17.79
CA ILE A 88 -11.62 15.06 -16.78
C ILE A 88 -12.96 14.43 -17.15
N SER A 89 -13.84 15.12 -17.91
CA SER A 89 -15.11 14.57 -18.36
C SER A 89 -14.92 13.38 -19.31
N LYS A 90 -13.78 13.32 -20.01
CA LYS A 90 -13.43 12.25 -20.96
C LYS A 90 -12.97 10.96 -20.28
N MET A 91 -12.75 10.98 -18.95
CA MET A 91 -12.34 9.81 -18.19
C MET A 91 -13.51 8.81 -18.04
N ASP A 92 -13.18 7.52 -18.04
CA ASP A 92 -14.14 6.45 -17.81
C ASP A 92 -14.37 6.25 -16.30
N PHE A 93 -15.20 7.11 -15.71
CA PHE A 93 -15.54 7.05 -14.28
C PHE A 93 -16.17 5.73 -13.82
N ARG A 94 -16.82 4.98 -14.71
CA ARG A 94 -17.29 3.63 -14.35
C ARG A 94 -16.10 2.72 -14.07
N SER A 95 -15.10 2.76 -14.94
CA SER A 95 -13.86 2.01 -14.75
C SER A 95 -13.06 2.47 -13.55
N ILE A 96 -13.04 3.78 -13.27
CA ILE A 96 -12.37 4.32 -12.08
C ILE A 96 -13.06 3.85 -10.80
N SER A 97 -14.38 3.98 -10.73
CA SER A 97 -15.20 3.53 -9.60
C SER A 97 -14.98 2.04 -9.31
N ILE A 98 -15.10 1.20 -10.33
CA ILE A 98 -14.88 -0.26 -10.19
C ILE A 98 -13.42 -0.55 -9.80
N GLY A 99 -12.45 0.13 -10.43
CA GLY A 99 -11.04 -0.04 -10.12
C GLY A 99 -10.73 0.26 -8.66
N ILE A 100 -11.14 1.43 -8.16
CA ILE A 100 -10.95 1.83 -6.76
C ILE A 100 -11.56 0.79 -5.81
N GLY A 101 -12.82 0.40 -6.06
CA GLY A 101 -13.51 -0.58 -5.22
C GLY A 101 -12.82 -1.94 -5.18
N ILE A 102 -12.41 -2.48 -6.33
CA ILE A 102 -11.69 -3.75 -6.41
C ILE A 102 -10.30 -3.64 -5.77
N GLY A 103 -9.60 -2.52 -5.96
CA GLY A 103 -8.30 -2.28 -5.35
C GLY A 103 -8.37 -2.30 -3.83
N MET A 104 -9.29 -1.52 -3.25
CA MET A 104 -9.51 -1.51 -1.80
C MET A 104 -9.99 -2.86 -1.28
N LEU A 105 -10.87 -3.55 -1.99
CA LEU A 105 -11.31 -4.88 -1.60
C LEU A 105 -10.14 -5.87 -1.54
N THR A 106 -9.23 -5.81 -2.51
CA THR A 106 -8.05 -6.67 -2.55
C THR A 106 -7.10 -6.35 -1.39
N HIS A 107 -6.93 -5.07 -1.07
CA HIS A 107 -6.20 -4.64 0.12
C HIS A 107 -6.78 -5.29 1.38
N VAL A 108 -8.09 -5.16 1.62
CA VAL A 108 -8.77 -5.75 2.78
C VAL A 108 -8.64 -7.27 2.81
N ILE A 109 -8.74 -7.94 1.66
CA ILE A 109 -8.55 -9.40 1.58
C ILE A 109 -7.14 -9.79 2.00
N LEU A 110 -6.10 -9.07 1.57
CA LEU A 110 -4.73 -9.35 1.99
C LEU A 110 -4.56 -9.15 3.50
N ASP A 111 -5.13 -8.08 4.04
CA ASP A 111 -5.11 -7.80 5.47
C ASP A 111 -5.79 -8.87 6.30
N LEU A 112 -6.88 -9.47 5.80
CA LEU A 112 -7.51 -10.61 6.46
C LEU A 112 -6.54 -11.80 6.65
N PHE A 113 -5.54 -11.97 5.80
CA PHE A 113 -4.54 -13.04 5.91
C PHE A 113 -3.24 -12.61 6.60
N TYR A 114 -3.12 -11.33 6.95
CA TYR A 114 -1.94 -10.79 7.62
C TYR A 114 -2.04 -10.94 9.15
N LEU A 115 -1.00 -10.48 9.87
CA LEU A 115 -0.91 -10.52 11.34
C LEU A 115 -2.01 -9.72 12.06
N VAL A 116 -2.81 -8.97 11.32
CA VAL A 116 -3.72 -7.96 11.83
C VAL A 116 -5.16 -8.30 11.42
N LYS A 117 -6.11 -8.05 12.32
CA LYS A 117 -7.54 -8.21 12.05
C LYS A 117 -8.16 -6.88 11.63
N VAL A 118 -9.19 -6.92 10.79
CA VAL A 118 -9.90 -5.74 10.25
C VAL A 118 -11.41 -5.84 10.48
N ALA A 119 -12.08 -4.70 10.67
CA ALA A 119 -13.52 -4.63 10.92
C ALA A 119 -14.32 -4.46 9.61
N ILE A 120 -14.40 -5.53 8.81
CA ILE A 120 -15.00 -5.51 7.47
C ILE A 120 -16.48 -5.12 7.42
N PHE A 121 -17.20 -5.29 8.53
CA PHE A 121 -18.63 -5.00 8.69
C PHE A 121 -18.93 -3.66 9.35
N TRP A 122 -17.92 -2.82 9.59
CA TRP A 122 -18.15 -1.45 10.04
C TRP A 122 -19.02 -0.69 9.01
N PRO A 123 -19.97 0.18 9.41
CA PRO A 123 -20.27 0.66 10.77
C PRO A 123 -21.26 -0.22 11.55
N PHE A 124 -21.76 -1.31 10.96
CA PHE A 124 -22.80 -2.14 11.60
C PHE A 124 -22.24 -3.04 12.70
N SER A 125 -20.95 -3.39 12.62
CA SER A 125 -20.23 -4.16 13.64
C SER A 125 -18.80 -3.68 13.78
N PHE A 126 -18.30 -3.65 15.01
CA PHE A 126 -16.91 -3.39 15.37
C PHE A 126 -16.10 -4.68 15.56
N THR A 127 -16.63 -5.82 15.13
CA THR A 127 -15.94 -7.11 15.24
C THR A 127 -14.78 -7.17 14.25
N PHE A 128 -13.58 -7.41 14.77
CA PHE A 128 -12.37 -7.58 13.97
C PHE A 128 -12.22 -9.03 13.53
N ILE A 129 -12.12 -9.25 12.22
CA ILE A 129 -12.02 -10.57 11.58
C ILE A 129 -10.65 -10.67 10.92
N GLY A 130 -10.07 -11.87 10.94
CA GLY A 130 -8.83 -12.20 10.25
C GLY A 130 -8.49 -13.68 10.43
N TRP A 131 -7.78 -14.22 9.45
CA TRP A 131 -7.21 -15.56 9.38
C TRP A 131 -5.70 -15.45 9.11
N PRO A 132 -4.90 -14.96 10.08
CA PRO A 132 -3.47 -14.80 9.87
C PRO A 132 -2.83 -16.11 9.41
N LEU A 133 -2.06 -16.06 8.32
CA LEU A 133 -1.28 -17.22 7.86
C LEU A 133 -0.18 -17.61 8.86
N VAL A 134 0.13 -16.71 9.78
CA VAL A 134 1.20 -16.82 10.78
C VAL A 134 0.61 -16.77 12.20
N THR A 135 -0.56 -17.42 12.38
CA THR A 135 -1.38 -17.34 13.59
C THR A 135 -0.71 -17.85 14.87
N ASP A 136 0.30 -18.71 14.76
CA ASP A 136 0.90 -19.43 15.89
C ASP A 136 2.41 -19.14 16.10
N LEU A 137 3.01 -18.25 15.30
CA LEU A 137 4.37 -17.81 15.59
C LEU A 137 4.31 -16.85 16.79
N GLN A 138 4.61 -17.35 17.99
CA GLN A 138 4.94 -16.52 19.15
C GLN A 138 6.24 -15.75 18.86
N LEU A 139 6.15 -14.76 17.97
CA LEU A 139 7.27 -13.94 17.56
C LEU A 139 7.79 -13.18 18.77
N SER A 140 9.10 -13.23 18.97
CA SER A 140 9.75 -12.41 19.99
C SER A 140 9.52 -10.93 19.68
N VAL A 141 9.63 -10.07 20.71
CA VAL A 141 9.53 -8.61 20.54
C VAL A 141 10.55 -8.12 19.48
N LEU A 142 11.76 -8.70 19.47
CA LEU A 142 12.76 -8.37 18.47
C LEU A 142 12.31 -8.75 17.05
N ALA A 143 11.78 -9.96 16.86
CA ALA A 143 11.27 -10.40 15.56
C ALA A 143 10.13 -9.50 15.06
N LEU A 144 9.21 -9.09 15.94
CA LEU A 144 8.15 -8.15 15.60
C LEU A 144 8.69 -6.77 15.20
N LYS A 145 9.71 -6.24 15.90
CA LYS A 145 10.36 -4.97 15.55
C LYS A 145 11.07 -5.05 14.19
N ILE A 146 11.78 -6.14 13.92
CA ILE A 146 12.46 -6.32 12.64
C ILE A 146 11.44 -6.44 11.51
N LEU A 147 10.40 -7.26 11.69
CA LEU A 147 9.32 -7.41 10.72
C LEU A 147 8.65 -6.07 10.38
N GLN A 148 8.35 -5.25 11.38
CA GLN A 148 7.73 -3.94 11.14
C GLN A 148 8.68 -2.96 10.45
N THR A 149 9.99 -3.04 10.74
CA THR A 149 10.98 -2.23 10.03
C THR A 149 11.09 -2.64 8.56
N THR A 150 11.11 -3.94 8.26
CA THR A 150 11.22 -4.44 6.89
C THR A 150 9.92 -4.29 6.09
N ASP A 151 8.77 -4.14 6.75
CA ASP A 151 7.48 -3.85 6.13
C ASP A 151 7.53 -2.57 5.25
N PHE A 152 8.27 -1.53 5.65
CA PHE A 152 8.47 -0.32 4.82
C PHE A 152 9.28 -0.58 3.53
N MET A 153 10.17 -1.58 3.55
CA MET A 153 10.93 -1.98 2.35
C MET A 153 10.08 -2.65 1.27
N THR A 154 8.87 -3.10 1.63
CA THR A 154 7.97 -3.74 0.66
C THR A 154 7.61 -2.79 -0.47
N ASP A 155 7.46 -1.49 -0.18
CA ASP A 155 7.16 -0.43 -1.16
C ASP A 155 8.24 -0.37 -2.25
N ILE A 156 9.51 -0.45 -1.84
CA ILE A 156 10.65 -0.48 -2.76
C ILE A 156 10.60 -1.73 -3.62
N PHE A 157 10.60 -2.90 -3.00
CA PHE A 157 10.86 -4.15 -3.71
C PHE A 157 9.68 -4.64 -4.53
N PHE A 158 8.46 -4.43 -4.04
CA PHE A 158 7.25 -4.97 -4.69
C PHE A 158 6.56 -3.97 -5.62
N PHE A 159 6.89 -2.67 -5.54
CA PHE A 159 6.25 -1.68 -6.40
C PHE A 159 7.23 -0.76 -7.14
N ILE A 160 8.05 -0.02 -6.40
CA ILE A 160 8.86 1.07 -6.94
C ILE A 160 9.96 0.54 -7.89
N LEU A 161 10.71 -0.48 -7.48
CA LEU A 161 11.76 -1.08 -8.29
C LEU A 161 11.19 -1.75 -9.56
N PRO A 162 10.14 -2.60 -9.48
CA PRO A 162 9.45 -3.13 -10.65
C PRO A 162 9.02 -2.08 -11.67
N LEU A 163 8.31 -1.03 -11.23
CA LEU A 163 7.85 0.02 -12.13
C LEU A 163 9.00 0.80 -12.73
N THR A 164 10.08 0.99 -11.97
CA THR A 164 11.29 1.63 -12.47
C THR A 164 11.91 0.83 -13.60
N ILE A 165 12.13 -0.48 -13.41
CA ILE A 165 12.71 -1.37 -14.43
C ILE A 165 11.87 -1.33 -15.72
N ILE A 166 10.55 -1.36 -15.60
CA ILE A 166 9.64 -1.29 -16.75
C ILE A 166 9.71 0.10 -17.40
N SER A 167 9.77 1.16 -16.60
CA SER A 167 9.85 2.54 -17.10
C SER A 167 11.13 2.82 -17.89
N PHE A 168 12.23 2.13 -17.58
CA PHE A 168 13.48 2.24 -18.35
C PHE A 168 13.28 1.88 -19.83
N LYS A 169 12.34 0.97 -20.13
CA LYS A 169 12.01 0.59 -21.50
C LYS A 169 11.14 1.62 -22.24
N GLN A 170 10.53 2.57 -21.52
CA GLN A 170 9.47 3.44 -22.07
C GLN A 170 9.86 4.92 -22.16
N ASP A 171 11.02 5.33 -21.63
CA ASP A 171 11.58 6.71 -21.57
C ASP A 171 10.69 7.84 -20.97
N LYS A 172 9.41 7.56 -20.72
CA LYS A 172 8.37 8.48 -20.21
C LYS A 172 8.55 8.91 -18.75
N CYS A 173 9.49 8.31 -18.00
CA CYS A 173 9.69 8.56 -16.57
C CYS A 173 11.09 9.08 -16.21
N LYS A 174 11.84 9.65 -17.17
CA LYS A 174 13.24 10.07 -16.97
C LYS A 174 13.46 11.00 -15.76
N TYR A 175 12.53 11.93 -15.50
CA TYR A 175 12.62 12.82 -14.35
C TYR A 175 12.42 12.07 -13.03
N PHE A 176 11.46 11.15 -12.99
CA PHE A 176 11.15 10.40 -11.77
C PHE A 176 12.28 9.45 -11.36
N ARG A 177 13.01 8.89 -12.33
CA ARG A 177 14.21 8.09 -12.07
C ARG A 177 15.24 8.82 -11.19
N LYS A 178 15.37 10.15 -11.35
CA LYS A 178 16.31 10.94 -10.54
C LYS A 178 15.86 11.11 -9.09
N LEU A 179 14.55 11.09 -8.83
CA LEU A 179 13.99 11.18 -7.47
C LEU A 179 13.96 9.82 -6.76
N LEU A 180 13.89 8.75 -7.55
CA LEU A 180 13.77 7.38 -7.05
C LEU A 180 15.05 6.86 -6.37
N ILE A 181 16.22 7.18 -6.91
CA ILE A 181 17.50 6.76 -6.31
C ILE A 181 17.67 7.39 -4.91
N PRO A 182 17.53 8.71 -4.73
CA PRO A 182 17.53 9.32 -3.39
C PRO A 182 16.47 8.71 -2.46
N TYR A 183 15.25 8.48 -2.95
CA TYR A 183 14.19 7.85 -2.15
C TYR A 183 14.62 6.46 -1.63
N ILE A 184 15.10 5.58 -2.52
CA ILE A 184 15.55 4.23 -2.16
C ILE A 184 16.71 4.31 -1.15
N ILE A 185 17.68 5.20 -1.37
CA ILE A 185 18.82 5.35 -0.44
C ILE A 185 18.34 5.80 0.94
N ILE A 186 17.46 6.81 1.00
CA ILE A 186 16.96 7.35 2.27
C ILE A 186 16.16 6.30 3.03
N ASP A 187 15.30 5.54 2.35
CA ASP A 187 14.49 4.50 2.94
C ASP A 187 15.33 3.28 3.41
N LEU A 188 16.37 2.92 2.66
CA LEU A 188 17.34 1.90 3.09
C LEU A 188 18.13 2.36 4.33
N LEU A 189 18.59 3.62 4.35
CA LEU A 189 19.25 4.18 5.53
C LEU A 189 18.32 4.20 6.73
N PHE A 190 17.06 4.59 6.53
CA PHE A 190 16.01 4.56 7.53
C PHE A 190 15.82 3.14 8.11
N THR A 191 15.73 2.13 7.24
CA THR A 191 15.63 0.73 7.62
C THR A 191 16.83 0.26 8.44
N ILE A 192 18.05 0.60 8.01
CA ILE A 192 19.27 0.25 8.75
C ILE A 192 19.25 0.87 10.15
N ILE A 193 18.86 2.14 10.27
CA ILE A 193 18.74 2.83 11.56
C ILE A 193 17.72 2.11 12.46
N PHE A 194 16.55 1.75 11.95
CA PHE A 194 15.52 1.10 12.76
C PHE A 194 15.83 -0.36 13.10
N ILE A 195 16.57 -1.07 12.25
CA ILE A 195 17.16 -2.36 12.62
C ILE A 195 18.13 -2.17 13.79
N PHE A 196 19.03 -1.18 13.73
CA PHE A 196 19.93 -0.89 14.84
C PHE A 196 19.15 -0.56 16.13
N VAL A 197 18.12 0.30 16.05
CA VAL A 197 17.27 0.63 17.19
C VAL A 197 16.58 -0.61 17.76
N ALA A 198 16.12 -1.54 16.91
CA ALA A 198 15.45 -2.76 17.33
C ALA A 198 16.35 -3.67 18.18
N PHE A 199 17.63 -3.79 17.85
CA PHE A 199 18.61 -4.63 18.55
C PHE A 199 19.18 -3.97 19.81
N PHE A 200 19.50 -2.68 19.74
CA PHE A 200 20.36 -2.05 20.77
C PHE A 200 19.61 -1.14 21.74
N ILE A 201 18.41 -0.67 21.39
CA ILE A 201 17.66 0.26 22.24
C ILE A 201 16.49 -0.49 22.92
N PRO A 202 16.42 -0.51 24.27
CA PRO A 202 15.42 -1.26 25.01
C PRO A 202 14.05 -0.55 25.04
N LEU A 203 13.45 -0.35 23.86
CA LEU A 203 12.10 0.17 23.72
C LEU A 203 11.06 -0.95 23.86
N SER A 204 9.88 -0.61 24.38
CA SER A 204 8.71 -1.47 24.22
C SER A 204 8.36 -1.59 22.72
N TYR A 205 7.58 -2.62 22.35
CA TYR A 205 7.14 -2.77 20.95
C TYR A 205 6.28 -1.58 20.50
N ASN A 206 5.40 -1.09 21.37
CA ASN A 206 4.48 0.01 21.03
C ASN A 206 5.24 1.33 20.85
N ASP A 207 6.19 1.64 21.72
CA ASP A 207 7.02 2.84 21.56
C ASP A 207 7.85 2.76 20.28
N PHE A 208 8.45 1.59 20.01
CA PHE A 208 9.19 1.36 18.77
C PHE A 208 8.33 1.60 17.52
N LEU A 209 7.10 1.06 17.50
CA LEU A 209 6.15 1.29 16.42
C LEU A 209 5.86 2.77 16.22
N VAL A 210 5.62 3.52 17.30
CA VAL A 210 5.37 4.96 17.20
C VAL A 210 6.56 5.68 16.56
N TYR A 211 7.78 5.43 17.06
CA TYR A 211 8.98 6.05 16.50
C TYR A 211 9.26 5.65 15.06
N LEU A 212 8.91 4.43 14.66
CA LEU A 212 9.04 3.97 13.28
C LEU A 212 8.01 4.64 12.37
N TYR A 213 6.75 4.68 12.79
CA TYR A 213 5.64 5.15 11.93
C TYR A 213 5.67 6.66 11.72
N TYR A 214 6.12 7.48 12.68
CA TYR A 214 6.23 8.93 12.49
C TYR A 214 7.04 9.33 11.24
N PRO A 215 8.34 9.01 11.15
CA PRO A 215 9.13 9.20 9.94
C PRO A 215 8.69 8.26 8.80
N GLY A 216 8.22 7.06 9.13
CA GLY A 216 7.67 6.08 8.18
C GLY A 216 6.55 6.64 7.30
N THR A 217 5.70 7.50 7.87
CA THR A 217 4.59 8.13 7.14
C THR A 217 5.06 8.99 5.96
N PHE A 218 6.27 9.53 5.99
CA PHE A 218 6.82 10.24 4.84
C PHE A 218 7.01 9.31 3.63
N PHE A 219 7.52 8.10 3.85
CA PHE A 219 7.68 7.10 2.79
C PHE A 219 6.34 6.63 2.26
N LEU A 220 5.36 6.48 3.15
CA LEU A 220 3.98 6.17 2.79
C LEU A 220 3.35 7.24 1.88
N LEU A 221 3.59 8.54 2.12
CA LEU A 221 3.07 9.59 1.22
C LEU A 221 3.54 9.36 -0.21
N PHE A 222 4.82 9.02 -0.40
CA PHE A 222 5.35 8.72 -1.71
C PHE A 222 4.64 7.52 -2.33
N SER A 223 4.46 6.44 -1.57
CA SER A 223 3.75 5.23 -2.01
C SER A 223 2.30 5.50 -2.39
N ILE A 224 1.58 6.35 -1.64
CA ILE A 224 0.21 6.77 -1.97
C ILE A 224 0.16 7.48 -3.33
N PHE A 225 1.07 8.41 -3.60
CA PHE A 225 1.06 9.17 -4.85
C PHE A 225 1.71 8.42 -6.02
N SER A 226 2.48 7.38 -5.74
CA SER A 226 3.25 6.64 -6.75
C SER A 226 2.40 6.07 -7.92
N PRO A 227 1.15 5.57 -7.75
CA PRO A 227 0.34 5.12 -8.88
C PRO A 227 -0.03 6.25 -9.85
N LEU A 228 -0.18 7.48 -9.33
CA LEU A 228 -0.49 8.66 -10.16
C LEU A 228 0.76 9.14 -10.89
N ILE A 229 1.92 9.04 -10.25
CA ILE A 229 3.21 9.43 -10.83
C ILE A 229 3.59 8.44 -11.95
N PHE A 230 3.42 7.14 -11.72
CA PHE A 230 3.68 6.08 -12.69
C PHE A 230 2.50 5.74 -13.60
N LYS A 231 1.46 6.60 -13.66
CA LYS A 231 0.21 6.29 -14.36
C LYS A 231 0.41 5.84 -15.81
N GLU A 232 1.37 6.41 -16.54
CA GLU A 232 1.61 6.03 -17.94
C GLU A 232 2.20 4.62 -18.06
N VAL A 233 3.10 4.24 -17.15
CA VAL A 233 3.65 2.88 -17.06
C VAL A 233 2.55 1.89 -16.68
N ILE A 234 1.72 2.24 -15.68
CA ILE A 234 0.62 1.39 -15.19
C ILE A 234 -0.44 1.16 -16.29
N LYS A 235 -0.78 2.18 -17.08
CA LYS A 235 -1.69 2.04 -18.23
C LYS A 235 -1.20 1.01 -19.25
N GLU A 236 0.11 0.89 -19.40
CA GLU A 236 0.75 -0.04 -20.34
C GLU A 236 1.17 -1.37 -19.69
N PHE A 237 0.97 -1.54 -18.38
CA PHE A 237 1.38 -2.72 -17.64
C PHE A 237 0.65 -3.98 -18.13
N LYS A 238 1.40 -5.06 -18.38
CA LYS A 238 0.92 -6.36 -18.87
C LYS A 238 1.39 -7.48 -17.95
N PHE A 239 0.73 -8.64 -18.02
CA PHE A 239 1.05 -9.79 -17.17
C PHE A 239 2.48 -10.33 -17.41
N ASP A 240 3.03 -10.22 -18.61
CA ASP A 240 4.43 -10.63 -18.86
C ASP A 240 5.44 -9.81 -18.04
N ASN A 241 5.09 -8.55 -17.73
CA ASN A 241 5.92 -7.72 -16.83
C ASN A 241 5.84 -8.23 -15.38
N PHE A 242 4.73 -8.84 -14.98
CA PHE A 242 4.49 -9.33 -13.62
C PHE A 242 5.37 -10.53 -13.26
N ILE A 243 5.73 -11.39 -14.22
CA ILE A 243 6.66 -12.50 -13.99
C ILE A 243 8.03 -11.97 -13.54
N ILE A 244 8.51 -10.87 -14.13
CA ILE A 244 9.75 -10.21 -13.72
C ILE A 244 9.62 -9.67 -12.29
N VAL A 245 8.46 -9.10 -11.95
CA VAL A 245 8.20 -8.58 -10.60
C VAL A 245 8.21 -9.70 -9.57
N ILE A 246 7.50 -10.80 -9.81
CA ILE A 246 7.48 -11.96 -8.91
C ILE A 246 8.88 -12.55 -8.72
N ILE A 247 9.66 -12.72 -9.79
CA ILE A 247 10.98 -13.32 -9.70
C ILE A 247 11.91 -12.43 -8.86
N VAL A 248 11.90 -11.12 -9.08
CA VAL A 248 12.71 -10.17 -8.31
C VAL A 248 12.22 -10.12 -6.85
N ALA A 249 10.91 -10.06 -6.64
CA ALA A 249 10.26 -10.04 -5.34
C ALA A 249 10.60 -11.29 -4.50
N LEU A 250 10.40 -12.48 -5.06
CA LEU A 250 10.67 -13.75 -4.38
C LEU A 250 12.17 -13.98 -4.16
N PHE A 251 13.02 -13.58 -5.10
CA PHE A 251 14.48 -13.68 -4.94
C PHE A 251 14.95 -12.81 -3.77
N ILE A 252 14.50 -11.56 -3.68
CA ILE A 252 14.91 -10.65 -2.60
C ILE A 252 14.29 -11.08 -1.26
N PHE A 253 13.01 -11.44 -1.25
CA PHE A 253 12.30 -11.84 -0.04
C PHE A 253 12.82 -13.16 0.54
N SER A 254 13.17 -14.14 -0.30
CA SER A 254 13.78 -15.40 0.17
C SER A 254 15.17 -15.19 0.79
N GLN A 255 15.98 -14.27 0.26
CA GLN A 255 17.29 -13.94 0.83
C GLN A 255 17.15 -13.24 2.20
N LEU A 256 16.18 -12.32 2.33
CA LEU A 256 15.86 -11.64 3.59
C LEU A 256 15.30 -12.60 4.66
N LEU A 257 14.37 -13.48 4.29
CA LEU A 257 13.79 -14.46 5.22
C LEU A 257 14.85 -15.47 5.70
N PHE A 258 15.69 -15.95 4.80
CA PHE A 258 16.76 -16.91 5.15
C PHE A 258 17.77 -16.31 6.13
N SER A 259 18.06 -15.02 6.00
CA SER A 259 18.94 -14.28 6.91
C SER A 259 18.31 -14.09 8.30
N LEU A 260 16.99 -13.94 8.36
CA LEU A 260 16.21 -13.74 9.60
C LEU A 260 15.96 -15.02 10.40
N PHE A 261 15.92 -16.18 9.73
CA PHE A 261 15.78 -17.48 10.40
C PHE A 261 17.12 -18.07 10.90
N LEU A 262 18.25 -17.46 10.54
CA LEU A 262 19.59 -17.86 10.99
C LEU A 262 20.10 -17.04 12.21
N LEU A 263 19.30 -16.09 12.69
CA LEU A 263 19.52 -15.29 13.90
C LEU A 263 18.51 -15.66 14.99
#